data_AF-A0A835MXQ3-F1
#
_entry.id   AF-A0A835MXQ3-F1
#
_cell.length_a   1.000
_cell.length_b   1.000
_cell.length_c   1.000
_cell.angle_alpha   90.00
_cell.angle_beta   90.00
_cell.angle_gamma   90.00
#
_symmetry.space_group_name_H-M   'P 1'
#
loop_
_entity.id
_entity.type
_entity.pdbx_description
1 polymer ?
#
loop_
_entity_poly.entity_id
_entity_poly.type
_entity_poly.pdbx_seq_one_letter_code
_entity_poly.pdbx_strand_id
1 'polypeptide(L)' 'MLEVDMLQLLGKYDINGTCCVQIQNWLDYHNHISIVFEMLGPSLYDFLRKNNYSPFPVNLVRELGRQLLECVA' A
#
# COMPACT_ATOMS: atom_id res chain seq x y z
N MET A 1 -18.34 -4.90 2.30
CA MET A 1 -18.04 -3.71 1.48
C MET A 1 -17.25 -2.63 2.21
N LEU A 2 -17.22 -2.61 3.55
CA LEU A 2 -16.44 -1.66 4.36
C LEU A 2 -15.02 -1.35 3.84
N GLU A 3 -14.26 -2.36 3.45
CA GLU A 3 -12.91 -2.16 2.89
C GLU A 3 -12.91 -1.37 1.58
N VAL A 4 -13.79 -1.72 0.64
CA VAL A 4 -13.96 -1.00 -0.63
C VAL A 4 -14.41 0.44 -0.37
N ASP A 5 -15.39 0.63 0.52
CA ASP A 5 -15.93 1.94 0.87
C ASP A 5 -14.84 2.85 1.46
N MET A 6 -13.99 2.30 2.34
CA MET A 6 -12.87 3.04 2.94
C MET A 6 -11.78 3.33 1.92
N LEU A 7 -11.42 2.39 1.04
CA LEU A 7 -10.43 2.61 -0.01
C LEU A 7 -10.88 3.68 -1.01
N GLN A 8 -12.15 3.69 -1.39
CA GLN A 8 -12.73 4.73 -2.24
C GLN A 8 -12.74 6.10 -1.54
N LEU A 9 -13.04 6.13 -0.24
CA LEU A 9 -12.99 7.34 0.55
C LEU A 9 -11.55 7.89 0.59
N LEU A 10 -10.57 7.04 0.92
CA LEU A 10 -9.15 7.41 0.95
C LEU A 10 -8.70 7.97 -0.40
N GLY A 11 -8.97 7.29 -1.52
CA GLY A 11 -8.59 7.77 -2.85
C GLY A 11 -9.24 9.10 -3.25
N LYS A 12 -10.39 9.46 -2.67
CA LYS A 12 -11.05 10.75 -2.91
C LYS A 12 -10.40 11.90 -2.14
N TYR A 13 -9.95 11.65 -0.91
CA TYR A 13 -9.35 12.68 -0.04
C TYR A 13 -7.84 12.74 -0.16
N ASP A 14 -7.24 11.80 -0.87
CA ASP A 14 -5.82 11.76 -1.17
C ASP A 14 -5.43 12.73 -2.31
N ILE A 15 -5.41 14.03 -1.98
CA ILE A 15 -5.13 15.11 -2.94
C ILE A 15 -3.61 15.27 -3.20
N ASN A 16 -2.76 14.76 -2.28
CA ASN A 16 -1.32 14.97 -2.29
C ASN A 16 -0.48 13.69 -2.49
N GLY A 17 -1.12 12.52 -2.65
CA GLY A 17 -0.41 11.25 -2.79
C GLY A 17 0.10 10.72 -1.45
N THR A 18 -0.82 10.45 -0.51
CA THR A 18 -0.59 9.59 0.65
C THR A 18 0.02 8.28 0.16
N CYS A 19 0.94 7.68 0.91
CA CYS A 19 1.56 6.41 0.49
C CYS A 19 0.64 5.20 0.73
N CYS A 20 -0.68 5.41 0.68
CA CYS A 20 -1.71 4.37 0.68
C CYS A 20 -1.96 3.88 -0.75
N VAL A 21 -2.28 2.59 -0.88
CA VAL A 21 -2.57 1.96 -2.16
C VAL A 21 -3.86 2.53 -2.78
N GLN A 22 -3.81 2.87 -4.06
CA GLN A 22 -4.96 3.42 -4.77
C GLN A 22 -5.82 2.32 -5.38
N ILE A 23 -7.11 2.36 -5.08
CA ILE A 23 -8.11 1.51 -5.73
C ILE A 23 -8.44 2.04 -7.13
N GLN A 24 -8.36 1.17 -8.14
CA GLN A 24 -8.74 1.49 -9.51
C GLN A 24 -10.16 1.02 -9.84
N ASN A 25 -10.51 -0.18 -9.37
CA ASN A 25 -11.83 -0.76 -9.61
C ASN A 25 -12.14 -1.85 -8.57
N TRP A 26 -13.39 -2.26 -8.47
CA TRP A 26 -13.79 -3.49 -7.78
C TRP A 26 -14.94 -4.14 -8.52
N LEU A 27 -15.02 -5.46 -8.42
CA LEU A 27 -16.04 -6.26 -9.11
C LEU A 27 -16.46 -7.45 -8.26
N ASP A 28 -17.74 -7.79 -8.34
CA ASP A 28 -18.30 -9.02 -7.80
C ASP A 28 -18.58 -9.97 -8.96
N TYR A 29 -17.88 -11.09 -8.99
CA TYR A 29 -18.04 -12.12 -10.02
C TYR A 29 -18.21 -13.49 -9.36
N HIS A 30 -19.34 -14.14 -9.61
CA HIS A 30 -19.67 -15.46 -9.04
C HIS A 30 -19.54 -15.51 -7.51
N ASN A 31 -20.01 -14.47 -6.81
CA ASN A 31 -19.95 -14.38 -5.35
C ASN A 31 -18.51 -14.32 -4.82
N HIS A 32 -17.58 -13.80 -5.63
CA HIS A 32 -16.21 -13.49 -5.28
C HIS A 32 -15.94 -12.01 -5.53
N ILE A 33 -15.58 -11.28 -4.48
CA ILE A 33 -15.22 -9.87 -4.56
C ILE A 33 -13.74 -9.77 -4.97
N SER A 34 -13.48 -9.12 -6.10
CA SER A 34 -12.14 -8.82 -6.58
C SER A 34 -11.90 -7.32 -6.58
N ILE A 35 -10.81 -6.89 -5.96
CA ILE A 35 -10.41 -5.48 -5.86
C ILE A 35 -9.18 -5.28 -6.74
N VAL A 36 -9.21 -4.25 -7.57
CA VAL A 36 -8.15 -3.89 -8.51
C VAL A 36 -7.42 -2.68 -7.98
N PHE A 37 -6.12 -2.83 -7.79
CA PHE A 37 -5.21 -1.80 -7.31
C PHE A 37 -4.20 -1.40 -8.40
N GLU A 38 -3.51 -0.31 -8.18
CA GLU A 38 -2.29 -0.01 -8.93
C GLU A 38 -1.20 -1.08 -8.75
N MET A 39 -0.36 -1.24 -9.75
CA MET A 39 0.74 -2.20 -9.69
C MET A 39 1.94 -1.56 -8.99
N LEU A 40 2.30 -2.11 -7.82
CA LEU A 40 3.43 -1.67 -7.01
C LEU A 40 4.61 -2.64 -7.10
N GLY A 41 5.74 -2.22 -6.52
CA GLY A 41 6.92 -3.05 -6.35
C GLY A 41 6.75 -4.17 -5.31
N PRO A 42 7.81 -4.97 -5.08
CA PRO A 42 7.79 -6.02 -4.06
C PRO A 42 7.62 -5.45 -2.65
N SER A 43 7.07 -6.25 -1.74
CA SER A 43 6.99 -5.89 -0.33
C SER A 43 8.39 -5.74 0.29
N LEU A 44 8.52 -4.97 1.37
CA LEU A 44 9.77 -4.86 2.13
C LEU A 44 10.27 -6.24 2.61
N TYR A 45 9.33 -7.14 2.93
CA TYR A 45 9.65 -8.53 3.30
C TYR A 45 10.28 -9.29 2.14
N ASP A 46 9.67 -9.23 0.95
CA ASP A 46 10.21 -9.91 -0.24
C ASP A 46 11.58 -9.36 -0.65
N PHE A 47 11.77 -8.05 -0.49
CA PHE A 47 13.07 -7.42 -0.70
C PHE A 47 14.12 -7.97 0.28
N LEU A 48 13.81 -8.01 1.57
CA LEU A 48 14.69 -8.59 2.60
C LEU A 48 15.02 -10.04 2.28
N ARG A 49 14.01 -10.85 1.96
CA ARG A 49 14.19 -12.26 1.60
C ARG A 49 15.13 -12.43 0.40
N LYS A 50 14.96 -11.62 -0.66
CA LYS A 50 15.85 -11.64 -1.83
C LYS A 50 17.28 -11.19 -1.50
N ASN A 51 17.43 -10.35 -0.49
CA ASN A 51 18.72 -9.85 0.01
C ASN A 51 19.28 -10.69 1.18
N ASN A 52 18.86 -11.95 1.32
CA ASN A 52 19.29 -12.87 2.39
C ASN A 52 19.11 -12.29 3.81
N TYR A 53 18.02 -11.53 4.01
CA TYR A 53 17.69 -10.84 5.26
C TYR A 53 18.76 -9.85 5.75
N SER A 54 19.61 -9.37 4.84
CA SER A 54 20.57 -8.31 5.18
C SER A 54 19.82 -7.02 5.53
N PRO A 55 20.19 -6.34 6.62
CA PRO A 55 19.46 -5.19 7.12
C PRO A 55 19.55 -4.00 6.17
N PHE A 56 18.50 -3.17 6.19
CA PHE A 56 18.50 -1.90 5.47
C PHE A 56 19.46 -0.89 6.12
N PRO A 57 20.12 -0.03 5.33
CA PRO A 57 20.86 1.11 5.87
C PRO A 57 19.95 2.01 6.70
N VAL A 58 20.46 2.55 7.82
CA VAL A 58 19.66 3.36 8.76
C VAL A 58 18.95 4.55 8.12
N ASN A 59 19.54 5.15 7.09
CA ASN A 59 18.93 6.25 6.36
C ASN A 59 17.65 5.83 5.62
N LEU A 60 17.65 4.62 5.05
CA LEU A 60 16.46 4.06 4.39
C LEU A 60 15.40 3.69 5.41
N VAL A 61 15.80 3.12 6.55
CA VAL A 61 14.86 2.82 7.66
C VAL A 61 14.18 4.08 8.15
N ARG A 62 14.91 5.19 8.30
CA ARG A 62 14.36 6.48 8.71
C ARG A 62 13.33 7.01 7.72
N GLU A 63 13.63 6.91 6.42
CA GLU A 63 12.74 7.39 5.37
C GLU A 63 11.47 6.53 5.26
N LEU A 64 11.60 5.20 5.31
CA LEU A 64 10.45 4.30 5.37
C LEU A 64 9.58 4.58 6.60
N GLY A 65 10.22 4.81 7.76
CA GLY A 65 9.51 5.17 8.99
C GLY A 65 8.74 6.49 8.87
N ARG A 66 9.34 7.51 8.25
CA ARG A 66 8.67 8.80 7.96
C ARG A 66 7.44 8.60 7.09
N GLN A 67 7.58 7.90 5.97
CA GLN A 67 6.48 7.63 5.04
C GLN A 67 5.35 6.85 5.71
N LEU A 68 5.67 5.81 6.50
CA LEU A 68 4.65 5.04 7.22
C LEU A 68 3.90 5.88 8.24
N LEU A 69 4.59 6.76 8.97
CA LEU A 69 3.95 7.65 9.95
C LEU A 69 3.05 8.68 9.25
N GLU A 70 3.49 9.25 8.12
CA GLU A 70 2.69 10.17 7.32
C GLU A 70 1.44 9.52 6.72
N CYS A 71 1.47 8.22 6.44
CA CYS A 71 0.29 7.50 5.91
C CYS A 71 -0.77 7.20 6.97
N VAL A 72 -0.35 6.98 8.21
CA VAL A 72 -1.24 6.52 9.29
C VAL A 72 -1.77 7.68 10.14
N ALA A 73 -1.05 8.80 10.18
CA ALA A 73 -1.44 10.01 10.92
C ALA A 73 -2.67 10.68 10.31
#